data_AF-A0A840GEC3-F1
#
_entry.id   AF-A0A840GEC3-F1
#
_cell.length_a   1.000
_cell.length_b   1.000
_cell.length_c   1.000
_cell.angle_alpha   90.00
_cell.angle_beta   90.00
_cell.angle_gamma   90.00
#
_symmetry.space_group_name_H-M   'P 1'
#
loop_
_entity.id
_entity.type
_entity.pdbx_description
1 polymer ?
#
loop_
_entity_poly.entity_id
_entity_poly.type
_entity_poly.pdbx_seq_one_letter_code
_entity_poly.pdbx_strand_id
1 'polypeptide(L)'
;MSQKIVSQLDADGYFRGPATADESPRDPGKFLLPGGCIDREPPAVIEPGKRYRPHGDDWTCEDMPEQTPIPTPANSRVAEIYGRLLAIDSESIRPAREIATAVASAQAVPAFAASKLTALESEAAALRDELWRLLA
;
A
#
# COMPACT_ATOMS: atom_id res chain seq x y z
N MET A 1 -8.48 -1.62 34.91
CA MET A 1 -7.11 -1.70 34.36
C MET A 1 -6.68 -0.29 34.03
N SER A 2 -5.51 0.14 34.49
CA SER A 2 -4.96 1.45 34.13
C SER A 2 -4.23 1.34 32.80
N GLN A 3 -4.37 2.34 31.95
CA GLN A 3 -3.76 2.40 30.62
C GLN A 3 -3.04 3.74 30.45
N LYS A 4 -1.92 3.72 29.73
CA LYS A 4 -1.22 4.94 29.33
C LYS A 4 -0.99 4.96 27.82
N ILE A 5 -0.94 6.15 27.25
CA ILE A 5 -0.57 6.32 25.84
C ILE A 5 0.96 6.32 25.73
N VAL A 6 1.47 5.53 24.81
CA VAL A 6 2.88 5.40 24.44
C VAL A 6 3.03 5.66 22.95
N SER A 7 4.26 5.82 22.50
CA SER A 7 4.56 6.11 21.10
C SER A 7 5.07 4.87 20.38
N GLN A 8 4.38 4.47 19.30
CA GLN A 8 4.84 3.41 18.42
C GLN A 8 5.85 3.98 17.41
N LEU A 9 6.96 3.28 17.25
CA LEU A 9 7.96 3.56 16.22
C LEU A 9 7.86 2.56 15.08
N ASP A 10 8.32 2.96 13.89
CA ASP A 10 8.57 2.05 12.78
C ASP A 10 9.93 1.34 12.91
N ALA A 11 10.30 0.55 11.90
CA ALA A 11 11.56 -0.18 11.89
C ALA A 11 12.80 0.74 11.79
N ASP A 12 12.63 1.95 11.25
CA ASP A 12 13.67 2.96 11.09
C ASP A 12 13.77 3.89 12.33
N GLY A 13 12.85 3.73 13.29
CA GLY A 13 12.81 4.46 14.55
C GLY A 13 12.01 5.77 14.51
N TYR A 14 11.19 6.01 13.48
CA TYR A 14 10.30 7.17 13.41
C TYR A 14 8.94 6.90 14.04
N PHE A 15 8.35 7.94 14.61
CA PHE A 15 7.00 7.92 15.14
C PHE A 15 5.99 7.51 14.07
N ARG A 16 5.29 6.40 14.33
CA ARG A 16 4.24 5.87 13.46
C ARG A 16 2.85 6.23 13.96
N GLY A 17 2.64 6.24 15.28
CA GLY A 17 1.34 6.50 15.87
C GLY A 17 1.29 6.28 17.38
N PRO A 18 0.23 6.78 18.05
CA PRO A 18 -0.01 6.48 19.45
C PRO A 18 -0.42 5.01 19.62
N ALA A 19 0.03 4.40 20.70
CA ALA A 19 -0.36 3.07 21.13
C ALA A 19 -0.69 3.07 22.62
N THR A 20 -1.37 2.04 23.10
CA THR A 20 -1.76 1.93 24.51
C THR A 20 -0.91 0.88 25.20
N ALA A 21 -0.37 1.22 26.37
CA ALA A 21 0.32 0.30 27.26
C ALA A 21 -0.55 0.02 28.48
N ASP A 22 -0.73 -1.25 28.80
CA ASP A 22 -1.52 -1.72 29.94
C ASP A 22 -0.66 -1.84 31.20
N GLU A 23 -1.22 -1.51 32.37
CA GLU A 23 -0.57 -1.76 33.65
C GLU A 23 -0.40 -3.27 33.90
N SER A 24 0.77 -3.66 34.43
CA SER A 24 1.09 -5.03 34.79
C SER A 24 0.18 -5.50 35.93
N PRO A 25 -0.59 -6.59 35.74
CA PRO A 25 -1.40 -7.15 36.81
C PRO A 25 -0.57 -7.70 37.99
N ARG A 26 0.73 -7.93 37.79
CA ARG A 26 1.65 -8.46 38.79
C ARG A 26 2.42 -7.39 39.56
N ASP A 27 2.66 -6.24 38.92
CA ASP A 27 3.48 -5.16 39.46
C ASP A 27 2.73 -3.83 39.28
N PRO A 28 1.87 -3.44 40.25
CA PRO A 28 1.16 -2.17 40.20
C PRO A 28 2.14 -0.99 40.01
N GLY A 29 1.82 -0.09 39.09
CA GLY A 29 2.66 1.04 38.68
C GLY A 29 3.63 0.76 37.53
N LYS A 30 3.84 -0.51 37.12
CA LYS A 30 4.61 -0.83 35.91
C LYS A 30 3.69 -1.05 34.72
N PHE A 31 4.04 -0.49 33.56
CA PHE A 31 3.26 -0.65 32.34
C PHE A 31 3.99 -1.54 31.34
N LEU A 32 3.24 -2.39 30.66
CA LEU A 32 3.72 -3.30 29.62
C LEU A 32 3.69 -2.58 28.28
N LEU A 33 4.87 -2.22 27.78
CA LEU A 33 4.98 -1.57 26.48
C LEU A 33 4.78 -2.60 25.35
N PRO A 34 3.91 -2.32 24.37
CA PRO A 34 3.83 -3.12 23.15
C PRO A 34 5.15 -3.11 22.36
N GLY A 35 5.35 -4.12 21.52
CA GLY A 35 6.55 -4.23 20.70
C GLY A 35 6.76 -3.00 19.81
N GLY A 36 8.00 -2.48 19.77
CA GLY A 36 8.36 -1.30 18.99
C GLY A 36 7.81 0.02 19.56
N CYS A 37 7.26 0.03 20.78
CA CYS A 37 6.84 1.25 21.46
C CYS A 37 7.89 1.74 22.44
N ILE A 38 7.93 3.05 22.64
CA ILE A 38 8.75 3.72 23.66
C ILE A 38 7.87 4.37 24.71
N ASP A 39 8.39 4.49 25.93
CA ASP A 39 7.70 5.09 27.07
C ASP A 39 7.76 6.62 26.99
N ARG A 40 7.12 7.16 25.96
CA ARG A 40 7.12 8.58 25.63
C ARG A 40 5.77 8.97 25.06
N GLU A 41 5.30 10.14 25.47
CA GLU A 41 4.07 10.70 24.92
C GLU A 41 4.26 11.06 23.43
N PRO A 42 3.22 10.83 22.60
CA PRO A 42 3.23 11.22 21.20
C PRO A 42 3.54 12.71 21.00
N PRO A 43 4.13 13.11 19.86
CA PRO A 43 4.26 14.52 19.50
C PRO A 43 2.88 15.20 19.51
N ALA A 44 2.77 16.38 20.12
CA ALA A 44 1.51 17.11 20.23
C ALA A 44 0.96 17.58 18.87
N VAL A 45 1.85 17.82 17.90
CA VAL A 45 1.52 18.20 16.53
C VAL A 45 2.38 17.39 15.58
N ILE A 46 1.74 16.79 14.57
CA ILE A 46 2.41 16.11 13.47
C ILE A 46 2.11 16.89 12.21
N GLU A 47 3.13 17.56 11.67
CA GLU A 47 3.01 18.32 10.44
C GLU A 47 2.92 17.37 9.23
N PRO A 48 2.07 17.68 8.22
CA PRO A 48 2.04 16.92 6.98
C PRO A 48 3.42 16.95 6.31
N GLY A 49 3.91 15.80 5.87
CA GLY A 49 5.22 15.70 5.20
C GLY A 49 6.42 15.77 6.14
N LYS A 50 6.22 15.73 7.45
CA LYS A 50 7.29 15.57 8.44
C LYS A 50 7.25 14.19 9.08
N ARG A 51 8.40 13.73 9.55
CA ARG A 51 8.57 12.52 10.36
C ARG A 51 9.33 12.88 11.63
N TYR A 52 8.99 12.22 12.73
CA TYR A 52 9.52 12.56 14.05
C TYR A 52 10.32 11.40 14.61
N ARG A 53 11.54 11.67 15.08
CA ARG A 53 12.41 10.67 15.71
C ARG A 53 12.67 11.05 17.16
N PRO A 54 12.65 10.10 18.11
CA PRO A 54 13.01 10.42 19.49
C PRO A 54 14.48 10.84 19.58
N HIS A 55 14.76 11.99 20.20
CA HIS A 55 16.11 12.52 20.42
C HIS A 55 16.23 13.15 21.80
N GLY A 56 17.05 12.57 22.69
CA GLY A 56 17.05 12.97 24.10
C GLY A 56 15.66 12.79 24.69
N ASP A 57 15.13 13.80 25.37
CA ASP A 57 13.75 13.84 25.88
C ASP A 57 12.73 14.43 24.88
N ASP A 58 13.19 14.92 23.74
CA ASP A 58 12.38 15.61 22.72
C ASP A 58 12.16 14.75 21.46
N TRP A 59 11.43 15.33 20.50
CA TRP A 59 11.23 14.81 19.15
C TRP A 59 12.00 15.66 18.14
N THR A 60 12.89 15.04 17.39
CA THR A 60 13.51 15.68 16.22
C THR A 60 12.57 15.59 15.03
N CYS A 61 12.26 16.73 14.44
CA CYS A 61 11.48 16.85 13.22
C CYS A 61 12.42 16.74 12.00
N GLU A 62 12.12 15.80 11.11
CA GLU A 62 12.79 15.64 9.83
C GLU A 62 11.78 15.72 8.70
N ASP A 63 12.25 16.17 7.53
CA ASP A 63 11.47 16.06 6.30
C ASP A 63 11.24 14.59 5.95
N MET A 64 9.98 14.26 5.66
CA MET A 64 9.67 13.01 4.97
C MET A 64 10.41 13.04 3.64
N PRO A 65 11.11 11.96 3.24
CA PRO A 65 11.65 11.90 1.90
C PRO A 65 10.53 12.20 0.91
N GLU A 66 10.74 13.23 0.08
CA GLU A 66 9.84 13.54 -1.01
C GLU A 66 9.73 12.26 -1.83
N GLN A 67 8.52 11.67 -1.89
CA GLN A 67 8.31 10.58 -2.81
C GLN A 67 8.61 11.17 -4.18
N THR A 68 9.72 10.74 -4.80
CA THR A 68 9.99 11.10 -6.19
C THR A 68 8.72 10.73 -6.95
N PRO A 69 8.02 11.71 -7.55
CA PRO A 69 6.83 11.39 -8.30
C PRO A 69 7.21 10.30 -9.29
N ILE A 70 6.46 9.20 -9.29
CA ILE A 70 6.58 8.19 -10.34
C ILE A 70 6.59 8.99 -11.64
N PRO A 71 7.62 8.87 -12.50
CA PRO A 71 7.77 9.73 -13.65
C PRO A 71 6.46 9.68 -14.43
N THR A 72 5.71 10.78 -14.39
CA THR A 72 4.56 10.96 -15.26
C THR A 72 5.18 11.03 -16.65
N PRO A 73 4.90 10.08 -17.55
CA PRO A 73 5.51 10.13 -18.86
C PRO A 73 5.08 11.45 -19.51
N ALA A 74 6.05 12.21 -20.02
CA ALA A 74 5.83 13.54 -20.59
C ALA A 74 4.84 13.55 -21.77
N ASN A 75 4.51 12.36 -22.30
CA ASN A 75 3.45 12.13 -23.27
C ASN A 75 2.19 11.61 -22.56
N SER A 76 1.14 12.45 -22.50
CA SER A 76 -0.15 12.09 -21.89
C SER A 76 -0.69 10.76 -22.41
N ARG A 77 -0.44 10.45 -23.69
CA ARG A 77 -0.89 9.20 -24.30
C ARG A 77 -0.18 7.97 -23.72
N VAL A 78 1.12 8.08 -23.42
CA VAL A 78 1.87 6.99 -22.79
C VAL A 78 1.33 6.71 -21.38
N ALA A 79 0.99 7.75 -20.61
CA ALA A 79 0.37 7.60 -19.29
C ALA A 79 -0.99 6.88 -19.38
N GLU A 80 -1.84 7.30 -20.33
CA GLU A 80 -3.14 6.69 -20.58
C GLU A 80 -3.01 5.21 -20.94
N ILE A 81 -2.05 4.86 -21.81
CA ILE A 81 -1.81 3.47 -22.21
C ILE A 81 -1.40 2.63 -21.01
N TYR A 82 -0.47 3.09 -20.18
CA TYR A 82 -0.09 2.38 -18.96
C TYR A 82 -1.26 2.23 -17.99
N GLY A 83 -2.04 3.29 -17.77
CA GLY A 83 -3.24 3.24 -16.94
C GLY A 83 -4.26 2.23 -17.46
N ARG A 84 -4.46 2.16 -18.77
CA ARG A 84 -5.40 1.21 -19.38
C ARG A 84 -4.90 -0.23 -19.31
N LEU A 85 -3.61 -0.49 -19.51
CA LEU A 85 -3.01 -1.81 -19.33
C LEU A 85 -3.21 -2.32 -17.89
N LEU A 86 -2.99 -1.46 -16.90
CA LEU A 86 -3.23 -1.80 -15.48
C LEU A 86 -4.71 -2.09 -15.20
N ALA A 87 -5.62 -1.34 -15.82
CA ALA A 87 -7.05 -1.60 -15.72
C ALA A 87 -7.43 -2.95 -16.35
N ILE A 88 -6.87 -3.28 -17.52
CA ILE A 88 -7.07 -4.58 -18.18
C ILE A 88 -6.61 -5.72 -17.28
N ASP A 89 -5.44 -5.61 -16.66
CA ASP A 89 -4.94 -6.62 -15.73
C ASP A 89 -5.95 -6.87 -14.60
N SER A 90 -6.49 -5.79 -14.02
CA SER A 90 -7.50 -5.87 -12.96
C SER A 90 -8.84 -6.46 -13.44
N GLU A 91 -9.29 -6.07 -14.64
CA GLU A 91 -10.53 -6.55 -15.25
C GLU A 91 -10.46 -8.03 -15.68
N SER A 92 -9.26 -8.53 -15.99
CA SER A 92 -9.03 -9.92 -16.41
C SER A 92 -9.15 -10.93 -15.27
N ILE A 93 -8.96 -10.50 -14.02
CA ILE A 93 -8.91 -11.39 -12.84
C ILE A 93 -10.19 -12.21 -12.70
N ARG A 94 -11.35 -11.56 -12.80
CA ARG A 94 -12.64 -12.23 -12.63
C ARG A 94 -12.92 -13.28 -13.72
N PRO A 95 -12.91 -12.96 -15.02
CA PRO A 95 -13.12 -13.96 -16.06
C PRO A 95 -12.06 -15.07 -16.02
N ALA A 96 -10.80 -14.76 -15.73
CA ALA A 96 -9.76 -15.78 -15.57
C ALA A 96 -10.08 -16.77 -14.44
N ARG A 97 -10.52 -16.27 -13.28
CA ARG A 97 -10.95 -17.11 -12.15
C ARG A 97 -12.16 -17.97 -12.51
N GLU A 98 -13.17 -17.41 -13.16
CA GLU A 98 -14.37 -18.14 -13.58
C GLU A 98 -14.02 -19.30 -14.53
N ILE A 99 -13.12 -19.07 -15.50
CA ILE A 99 -12.60 -20.11 -16.39
C ILE A 99 -11.82 -21.17 -15.60
N ALA A 100 -10.90 -20.75 -14.73
CA ALA A 100 -10.09 -21.66 -13.92
C ALA A 100 -10.96 -22.56 -13.02
N THR A 101 -12.00 -22.01 -12.40
CA THR A 101 -12.96 -22.77 -11.59
C THR A 101 -13.75 -23.77 -12.42
N ALA A 102 -14.21 -23.38 -13.62
CA ALA A 102 -14.93 -24.29 -14.51
C ALA A 102 -14.02 -25.45 -14.96
N VAL A 103 -12.78 -25.15 -15.35
CA VAL A 103 -11.79 -26.16 -15.74
C VAL A 103 -11.48 -27.11 -14.58
N ALA A 104 -11.25 -26.58 -13.37
CA ALA A 104 -10.98 -27.39 -12.18
C ALA A 104 -12.18 -28.30 -11.81
N SER A 105 -13.40 -27.86 -12.11
CA SER A 105 -14.63 -28.62 -11.87
C SER A 105 -15.02 -29.53 -13.03
N ALA A 106 -14.18 -29.65 -14.07
CA ALA A 106 -14.48 -30.35 -15.32
C ALA A 106 -15.79 -29.90 -15.99
N GLN A 107 -16.18 -28.63 -15.78
CA GLN A 107 -17.34 -28.00 -16.39
C GLN A 107 -16.96 -27.31 -17.70
N ALA A 108 -17.97 -27.07 -18.54
CA ALA A 108 -17.78 -26.28 -19.74
C ALA A 108 -17.32 -24.85 -19.39
N VAL A 109 -16.32 -24.36 -20.12
CA VAL A 109 -15.80 -23.00 -19.93
C VAL A 109 -16.92 -21.97 -20.20
N PRO A 110 -17.17 -21.01 -19.30
CA PRO A 110 -18.20 -20.01 -19.50
C PRO A 110 -17.88 -19.15 -20.73
N ALA A 111 -18.74 -19.20 -21.75
CA ALA A 111 -18.52 -18.51 -23.02
C ALA A 111 -18.35 -16.99 -22.84
N PHE A 112 -19.09 -16.38 -21.92
CA PHE A 112 -18.96 -14.96 -21.62
C PHE A 112 -17.58 -14.61 -21.04
N ALA A 113 -17.06 -15.41 -20.10
CA ALA A 113 -15.76 -15.20 -19.51
C ALA A 113 -14.63 -15.36 -20.54
N ALA A 114 -14.72 -16.40 -21.38
CA ALA A 114 -13.77 -16.62 -22.46
C ALA A 114 -13.76 -15.46 -23.47
N SER A 115 -14.93 -15.03 -23.93
CA SER A 115 -15.04 -13.90 -24.86
C SER A 115 -14.51 -12.60 -24.25
N LYS A 116 -14.80 -12.36 -22.96
CA LYS A 116 -14.30 -11.17 -22.26
C LYS A 116 -12.77 -11.17 -22.17
N LEU A 117 -12.16 -12.31 -21.83
CA LEU A 117 -10.71 -12.42 -21.72
C LEU A 117 -10.04 -12.22 -23.10
N THR A 118 -10.59 -12.82 -24.16
CA THR A 118 -10.11 -12.60 -25.54
C THR A 118 -10.17 -11.13 -25.96
N ALA A 119 -11.24 -10.42 -25.60
CA ALA A 119 -11.38 -8.99 -25.92
C ALA A 119 -10.33 -8.14 -25.18
N LEU A 120 -10.13 -8.41 -23.88
CA LEU A 120 -9.13 -7.73 -23.06
C LEU A 120 -7.70 -7.97 -23.57
N GLU A 121 -7.37 -9.20 -23.96
CA GLU A 121 -6.05 -9.52 -24.55
C GLU A 121 -5.83 -8.82 -25.89
N SER A 122 -6.87 -8.75 -26.74
CA SER A 122 -6.78 -8.04 -28.02
C SER A 122 -6.55 -6.54 -27.82
N GLU A 123 -7.24 -5.94 -26.84
CA GLU A 123 -7.03 -4.54 -26.46
C GLU A 123 -5.62 -4.30 -25.91
N ALA A 124 -5.15 -5.16 -25.00
CA ALA A 124 -3.80 -5.05 -24.44
C ALA A 124 -2.71 -5.19 -25.52
N ALA A 125 -2.89 -6.10 -26.48
CA ALA A 125 -1.97 -6.25 -27.60
C ALA A 125 -1.89 -4.97 -28.45
N ALA A 126 -3.02 -4.36 -28.78
CA ALA A 126 -3.06 -3.10 -29.55
C ALA A 126 -2.39 -1.95 -28.79
N LEU A 127 -2.62 -1.84 -27.47
CA LEU A 127 -2.01 -0.82 -26.62
C LEU A 127 -0.50 -1.00 -26.49
N ARG A 128 -0.02 -2.24 -26.37
CA ARG A 128 1.43 -2.54 -26.33
C ARG A 128 2.12 -2.18 -27.64
N ASP A 129 1.47 -2.43 -28.77
CA ASP A 129 1.95 -2.04 -30.10
C ASP A 129 1.98 -0.50 -30.27
N GLU A 130 0.94 0.19 -29.82
CA GLU A 130 0.90 1.66 -29.78
C GLU A 130 2.02 2.23 -28.89
N LEU A 131 2.20 1.68 -27.69
CA LEU A 131 3.26 2.08 -26.76
C LEU A 131 4.64 1.94 -27.39
N TRP A 132 4.89 0.82 -28.09
CA TRP A 132 6.15 0.59 -28.79
C TRP A 132 6.41 1.67 -29.84
N ARG A 133 5.40 2.05 -30.64
CA ARG A 133 5.52 3.13 -31.63
C ARG A 133 5.78 4.51 -31.02
N LEU A 134 5.28 4.78 -29.83
CA LEU A 134 5.46 6.08 -29.15
C LEU A 134 6.83 6.21 -28.45
N LEU A 135 7.50 5.10 -28.20
CA LEU A 135 8.79 5.05 -27.50
C LEU A 135 9.98 4.75 -28.43
N ALA A 136 9.71 4.36 -29.67
CA ALA A 136 10.71 4.14 -30.73
C ALA A 136 11.14 5.45 -31.40
#